data_AF-A0A1H3VNP2-F1
#
_entry.id   AF-A0A1H3VNP2-F1
#
_cell.length_a   1.000
_cell.length_b   1.000
_cell.length_c   1.000
_cell.angle_alpha   90.00
_cell.angle_beta   90.00
_cell.angle_gamma   90.00
#
_symmetry.space_group_name_H-M   'P 1'
#
loop_
_entity.id
_entity.type
_entity.pdbx_description
1 polymer ?
#
loop_
_entity_poly.entity_id
_entity_poly.type
_entity_poly.pdbx_seq_one_letter_code
_entity_poly.pdbx_strand_id
1 'polypeptide(L)'
;MSSEYTVSGVVREPTGRPAGGVNVLVVDVDLGVDDPLGVVTAGLDGRFELSVDADDIDGPFEGEPDLRLYVFDDGKRLVDRSIEANGGDVEVTVARADAEMPTMDEVMSSMAEMHHGVGGQRGMTNTPRAPSHPGQGRFGRLFPYLDAANHDVAFLRELGLPGEALDERSADRTVDNAELPAGFVFFGQFIDHDITLDPLSSLSRQADPDAIRNFRTPRLDLDSVYGSGPEVSRFLYESPFAGGTRDRFLLAADRPDLPRNREGTALVGDPRNDENLLLSQFQYAMLNFHNAIFEWLPEDTDNHFERAQQFARWHYQWLVLEEFLPAICDEDVVDAVRDERRYYTVGREDQSYMPLEFAGAAYRFGHSQVRSRYRVNDGREGKLFGHGPDALSPGFQPTPESSAVDWPHLFEMGEATDAQRARKIDPLLSPDLLDLPFMTADEPWRRSLASRNLVRGRRLGLPSGQAVARAMGLDPLSNAELGFDAVLDEYGQPSDTEMPLWYYVLAEASEQANGEHLGVVGSRIVAEVIVGLIESDPRSFLTVQPTWTPTLPTPCSGAGDDFTTADLLAFAVGE
;
A
#
# COMPACT_ATOMS: atom_id res chain seq x y z
N MET A 1 -15.61 33.48 -7.10
CA MET A 1 -14.81 33.93 -5.95
C MET A 1 -15.28 33.02 -4.83
N SER A 2 -14.58 31.92 -4.55
CA SER A 2 -14.97 31.10 -3.40
C SER A 2 -14.67 31.91 -2.14
N SER A 3 -15.60 31.90 -1.21
CA SER A 3 -15.41 32.47 0.12
C SER A 3 -14.75 31.41 0.98
N GLU A 4 -13.58 31.70 1.53
CA GLU A 4 -12.90 30.81 2.49
C GLU A 4 -13.29 31.26 3.90
N TYR A 5 -13.66 30.31 4.76
CA TYR A 5 -13.87 30.54 6.19
C TYR A 5 -12.60 30.15 6.95
N THR A 6 -12.03 31.07 7.72
CA THR A 6 -10.84 30.80 8.53
C THR A 6 -11.19 30.81 10.02
N VAL A 7 -10.76 29.77 10.72
CA VAL A 7 -10.82 29.64 12.18
C VAL A 7 -9.38 29.57 12.70
N SER A 8 -8.92 30.63 13.36
CA SER A 8 -7.62 30.69 14.03
C SER A 8 -7.76 30.88 15.53
N GLY A 9 -6.76 30.46 16.29
CA GLY A 9 -6.81 30.60 17.75
C GLY A 9 -5.58 30.15 18.50
N VAL A 10 -5.66 30.20 19.82
CA VAL A 10 -4.61 29.76 20.75
C VAL A 10 -5.21 28.89 21.84
N VAL A 11 -4.66 27.69 22.01
CA VAL A 11 -4.97 26.80 23.14
C VAL A 11 -3.94 27.02 24.26
N ARG A 12 -4.41 27.21 25.48
CA ARG A 12 -3.60 27.39 26.70
C ARG A 12 -3.98 26.42 27.80
N GLU A 13 -3.04 26.12 28.67
CA GLU A 13 -3.29 25.47 29.94
C GLU A 13 -3.90 26.47 30.95
N PRO A 14 -4.50 26.03 32.07
CA PRO A 14 -5.04 26.92 33.10
C PRO A 14 -3.96 27.78 33.76
N THR A 15 -2.69 27.37 33.61
CA THR A 15 -1.48 28.09 34.03
C THR A 15 -1.13 29.27 33.11
N GLY A 16 -1.82 29.43 31.97
CA GLY A 16 -1.55 30.44 30.94
C GLY A 16 -0.47 30.05 29.92
N ARG A 17 0.19 28.89 30.11
CA ARG A 17 1.17 28.36 29.15
C ARG A 17 0.46 27.86 27.88
N PRO A 18 1.10 27.93 26.70
CA PRO A 18 0.52 27.34 25.50
C PRO A 18 0.37 25.82 25.62
N ALA A 19 -0.76 25.30 25.16
CA ALA A 19 -1.08 23.88 25.14
C ALA A 19 -0.90 23.33 23.73
N GLY A 20 0.35 22.99 23.36
CA GLY A 20 0.66 22.39 22.06
C GLY A 20 0.35 20.90 21.98
N GLY A 21 0.18 20.41 20.76
CA GLY A 21 -0.05 18.98 20.46
C GLY A 21 -1.48 18.48 20.67
N VAL A 22 -2.40 19.36 21.08
CA VAL A 22 -3.84 19.02 21.13
C VAL A 22 -4.46 19.08 19.74
N ASN A 23 -5.48 18.26 19.49
CA ASN A 23 -6.22 18.30 18.23
C ASN A 23 -7.44 19.20 18.37
N VAL A 24 -7.58 20.16 17.45
CA VAL A 24 -8.72 21.06 17.33
C VAL A 24 -9.55 20.60 16.14
N LEU A 25 -10.78 20.18 16.38
CA LEU A 25 -11.75 19.78 15.37
C LEU A 25 -12.81 20.88 15.26
N VAL A 26 -13.09 21.34 14.04
CA VAL A 26 -14.23 22.22 13.77
C VAL A 26 -15.29 21.41 13.04
N VAL A 27 -16.53 21.52 13.49
CA VAL A 27 -17.70 20.90 12.88
C VAL A 27 -18.73 21.97 12.54
N ASP A 28 -19.49 21.75 11.48
CA ASP A 28 -20.75 22.46 11.28
C ASP A 28 -21.87 21.72 12.01
N VAL A 29 -22.74 22.49 12.69
CA VAL A 29 -23.82 21.96 13.52
C VAL A 29 -25.12 22.42 12.90
N ASP A 30 -25.48 21.83 11.78
CA ASP A 30 -26.78 22.03 11.15
C ASP A 30 -27.84 21.10 11.78
N LEU A 31 -29.08 21.13 11.25
CA LEU A 31 -30.16 20.24 11.70
C LEU A 31 -29.96 18.81 11.13
N GLY A 32 -28.83 18.18 11.48
CA GLY A 32 -28.36 16.92 10.91
C GLY A 32 -27.36 16.16 11.79
N VAL A 33 -26.52 15.33 11.17
CA VAL A 33 -25.39 14.62 11.80
C VAL A 33 -24.17 15.52 11.65
N ASP A 34 -23.57 15.97 12.76
CA ASP A 34 -22.46 16.95 12.76
C ASP A 34 -21.38 16.63 11.70
N ASP A 35 -21.21 17.51 10.71
CA ASP A 35 -20.25 17.34 9.62
C ASP A 35 -18.86 17.91 10.01
N PRO A 36 -17.80 17.07 10.04
CA PRO A 36 -16.47 17.54 10.40
C PRO A 36 -15.82 18.32 9.26
N LEU A 37 -15.70 19.64 9.43
CA LEU A 37 -15.08 20.55 8.47
C LEU A 37 -13.55 20.43 8.42
N GLY A 38 -12.92 20.01 9.52
CA GLY A 38 -11.49 19.75 9.53
C GLY A 38 -10.87 19.64 10.92
N VAL A 39 -9.70 19.00 10.97
CA VAL A 39 -8.91 18.82 12.21
C VAL A 39 -7.50 19.36 12.04
N VAL A 40 -7.06 20.17 13.00
CA VAL A 40 -5.70 20.74 13.04
C VAL A 40 -5.08 20.47 14.41
N THR A 41 -3.79 20.14 14.44
CA THR A 41 -3.04 20.00 15.70
C THR A 41 -2.44 21.35 16.07
N ALA A 42 -2.71 21.83 17.28
CA ALA A 42 -2.13 23.09 17.75
C ALA A 42 -0.60 22.99 17.84
N GLY A 43 0.10 23.99 17.32
CA GLY A 43 1.56 24.10 17.38
C GLY A 43 2.09 24.12 18.81
N LEU A 44 3.41 23.97 18.97
CA LEU A 44 4.04 24.00 20.32
C LEU A 44 3.83 25.33 21.05
N ASP A 45 3.52 26.40 20.32
CA ASP A 45 3.14 27.72 20.82
C ASP A 45 1.62 27.86 21.08
N GLY A 46 0.88 26.74 21.02
CA GLY A 46 -0.55 26.64 21.24
C GLY A 46 -1.40 27.18 20.10
N ARG A 47 -0.81 27.70 19.01
CA ARG A 47 -1.55 28.31 17.91
C ARG A 47 -2.11 27.26 16.96
N PHE A 48 -3.28 27.53 16.41
CA PHE A 48 -3.87 26.76 15.33
C PHE A 48 -4.55 27.68 14.32
N GLU A 49 -4.65 27.20 13.08
CA GLU A 49 -5.39 27.85 12.00
C GLU A 49 -5.97 26.74 11.12
N LEU A 50 -7.26 26.84 10.82
CA LEU A 50 -8.00 25.97 9.93
C LEU A 50 -8.72 26.84 8.92
N SER A 51 -8.52 26.56 7.63
CA SER A 51 -9.31 27.17 6.57
C SER A 51 -10.21 26.13 5.92
N VAL A 52 -11.45 26.53 5.64
CA VAL A 52 -12.50 25.70 5.04
C VAL A 52 -13.08 26.45 3.85
N ASP A 53 -13.26 25.80 2.71
CA ASP A 53 -13.93 26.42 1.56
C ASP A 53 -15.44 26.49 1.82
N ALA A 54 -16.10 27.61 1.52
CA ALA A 54 -17.55 27.73 1.68
C ALA A 54 -18.32 26.71 0.84
N ASP A 55 -17.75 26.24 -0.28
CA ASP A 55 -18.37 25.22 -1.12
C ASP A 55 -18.40 23.83 -0.42
N ASP A 56 -17.59 23.61 0.62
CA ASP A 56 -17.60 22.40 1.47
C ASP A 56 -18.67 22.47 2.59
N ILE A 57 -19.33 23.63 2.74
CA ILE A 57 -20.30 23.93 3.81
C ILE A 57 -21.74 24.02 3.28
N ASP A 58 -21.96 24.49 2.03
CA ASP A 58 -23.31 24.83 1.54
C ASP A 58 -24.04 23.66 0.84
N GLY A 59 -25.02 23.05 1.52
CA GLY A 59 -26.19 22.46 0.89
C GLY A 59 -27.14 23.54 0.33
N PRO A 60 -27.98 23.25 -0.69
CA PRO A 60 -28.82 24.25 -1.39
C PRO A 60 -29.91 24.93 -0.53
N PHE A 61 -29.93 24.74 0.79
CA PHE A 61 -30.91 25.31 1.73
C PHE A 61 -30.30 25.88 3.03
N GLU A 62 -28.98 26.02 3.15
CA GLU A 62 -28.32 26.42 4.40
C GLU A 62 -27.95 27.92 4.47
N GLY A 63 -27.88 28.45 5.69
CA GLY A 63 -27.58 29.85 6.02
C GLY A 63 -26.11 30.04 6.40
N GLU A 64 -25.78 31.04 7.23
CA GLU A 64 -24.43 31.13 7.81
C GLU A 64 -24.14 29.90 8.69
N PRO A 65 -22.93 29.29 8.63
CA PRO A 65 -22.61 28.05 9.33
C PRO A 65 -22.57 28.19 10.85
N ASP A 66 -23.14 27.22 11.56
CA ASP A 66 -23.21 27.16 13.02
C ASP A 66 -22.03 26.34 13.57
N LEU A 67 -20.85 26.96 13.57
CA LEU A 67 -19.60 26.26 13.87
C LEU A 67 -19.44 25.87 15.35
N ARG A 68 -19.04 24.62 15.60
CA ARG A 68 -18.51 24.17 16.90
C ARG A 68 -17.05 23.74 16.81
N LEU A 69 -16.30 24.13 17.83
CA LEU A 69 -14.91 23.76 18.06
C LEU A 69 -14.80 22.76 19.21
N TYR A 70 -14.18 21.63 18.94
CA TYR A 70 -13.79 20.63 19.93
C TYR A 70 -12.28 20.59 20.07
N VAL A 71 -11.78 20.50 21.31
CA VAL A 71 -10.36 20.23 21.57
C VAL A 71 -10.21 18.86 22.19
N PHE A 72 -9.33 18.04 21.64
CA PHE A 72 -9.01 16.70 22.09
C PHE A 72 -7.55 16.61 22.52
N ASP A 73 -7.32 15.82 23.55
CA ASP A 73 -5.99 15.39 23.97
C ASP A 73 -6.08 13.89 24.24
N ASP A 74 -5.25 13.11 23.54
CA ASP A 74 -5.23 11.65 23.62
C ASP A 74 -6.63 10.99 23.52
N GLY A 75 -7.42 11.41 22.52
CA GLY A 75 -8.77 10.90 22.27
C GLY A 75 -9.85 11.37 23.26
N LYS A 76 -9.48 12.06 24.34
CA LYS A 76 -10.42 12.66 25.28
C LYS A 76 -10.80 14.08 24.87
N ARG A 77 -12.11 14.34 24.73
CA ARG A 77 -12.62 15.69 24.47
C ARG A 77 -12.48 16.55 25.72
N LEU A 78 -11.66 17.59 25.64
CA LEU A 78 -11.40 18.56 26.71
C LEU A 78 -12.30 19.80 26.59
N VAL A 79 -12.64 20.22 25.37
CA VAL A 79 -13.42 21.43 25.10
C VAL A 79 -14.49 21.16 24.05
N ASP A 80 -15.62 21.85 24.20
CA ASP A 80 -16.76 21.92 23.30
C ASP A 80 -17.30 23.35 23.36
N ARG A 81 -17.19 24.10 22.25
CA ARG A 81 -17.52 25.53 22.22
C ARG A 81 -18.03 25.95 20.85
N SER A 82 -19.15 26.67 20.82
CA SER A 82 -19.61 27.37 19.60
C SER A 82 -18.72 28.56 19.27
N ILE A 83 -18.38 28.72 17.99
CA ILE A 83 -17.54 29.80 17.46
C ILE A 83 -18.23 30.46 16.27
N GLU A 84 -17.90 31.72 16.00
CA GLU A 84 -18.40 32.42 14.82
C GLU A 84 -17.45 32.18 13.64
N ALA A 85 -18.00 31.88 12.47
CA ALA A 85 -17.23 31.81 11.23
C ALA A 85 -16.60 33.19 10.93
N ASN A 86 -15.28 33.24 10.76
CA ASN A 86 -14.49 34.48 10.61
C ASN A 86 -14.49 35.41 11.85
N GLY A 87 -14.91 34.92 13.02
CA GLY A 87 -14.63 35.59 14.29
C GLY A 87 -13.12 35.58 14.57
N GLY A 88 -12.55 36.69 15.06
CA GLY A 88 -11.10 36.78 15.32
C GLY A 88 -10.57 35.72 16.30
N ASP A 89 -9.23 35.66 16.47
CA ASP A 89 -8.49 34.64 17.23
C ASP A 89 -9.25 34.06 18.45
N VAL A 90 -9.60 32.77 18.38
CA VAL A 90 -10.29 32.04 19.45
C VAL A 90 -9.32 31.59 20.52
N GLU A 91 -9.44 32.09 21.74
CA GLU A 91 -8.65 31.61 22.89
C GLU A 91 -9.39 30.50 23.66
N VAL A 92 -8.70 29.37 23.86
CA VAL A 92 -9.25 28.15 24.48
C VAL A 92 -8.36 27.71 25.64
N THR A 93 -8.95 27.36 26.80
CA THR A 93 -8.19 26.84 27.94
C THR A 93 -8.49 25.36 28.17
N VAL A 94 -7.46 24.52 28.23
CA VAL A 94 -7.54 23.06 28.42
C VAL A 94 -6.84 22.64 29.70
N ALA A 95 -7.49 21.88 30.57
CA ALA A 95 -6.85 21.29 31.74
C ALA A 95 -6.36 19.87 31.41
N ARG A 96 -5.04 19.71 31.22
CA ARG A 96 -4.41 18.39 31.17
C ARG A 96 -4.34 17.82 32.59
N ALA A 97 -4.60 16.52 32.76
CA ALA A 97 -4.15 15.85 33.96
C ALA A 97 -2.61 15.89 33.95
N ASP A 98 -1.98 16.14 35.10
CA ASP A 98 -0.51 16.17 35.21
C ASP A 98 0.05 14.84 34.69
N ALA A 99 0.43 14.79 33.41
CA ALA A 99 1.14 13.69 32.82
C ALA A 99 2.61 13.89 33.18
N GLU A 100 3.12 13.04 34.07
CA GLU A 100 4.56 12.85 34.18
C GLU A 100 5.10 12.55 32.77
N MET A 101 6.23 13.17 32.43
CA MET A 101 6.93 12.87 31.18
C MET A 101 7.10 11.34 31.10
N PRO A 102 6.68 10.70 29.99
CA PRO A 102 6.74 9.25 29.87
C PRO A 102 8.18 8.82 30.07
N THR A 103 8.37 7.77 30.85
CA THR A 103 9.68 7.16 31.07
C THR A 103 10.22 6.64 29.74
N MET A 104 11.55 6.53 29.60
CA MET A 104 12.15 6.03 28.36
C MET A 104 11.67 4.63 28.01
N ASP A 105 11.24 3.83 29.00
CA ASP A 105 10.61 2.52 28.79
C ASP A 105 9.18 2.63 28.24
N GLU A 106 8.38 3.61 28.67
CA GLU A 106 7.04 3.89 28.11
C GLU A 106 7.12 4.51 26.71
N VAL A 107 8.14 5.35 26.45
CA VAL A 107 8.45 5.85 25.10
C VAL A 107 8.89 4.71 24.19
N MET A 108 9.73 3.78 24.68
CA MET A 108 10.13 2.59 23.92
C MET A 108 8.96 1.62 23.69
N SER A 109 8.02 1.53 24.64
CA SER A 109 6.79 0.73 24.50
C SER A 109 5.83 1.32 23.47
N SER A 110 5.65 2.64 23.42
CA SER A 110 4.84 3.30 22.38
C SER A 110 5.52 3.30 21.01
N MET A 111 6.85 3.30 20.97
CA MET A 111 7.63 3.06 19.74
C MET A 111 7.45 1.64 19.21
N ALA A 112 7.20 0.66 20.08
CA ALA A 112 6.92 -0.73 19.71
C ALA A 112 5.45 -0.96 19.28
N GLU A 113 4.54 -0.04 19.58
CA GLU A 113 3.13 -0.06 19.14
C GLU A 113 2.91 0.49 17.72
N MET A 114 3.94 1.06 17.09
CA MET A 114 3.89 1.67 15.76
C MET A 114 4.19 0.71 14.60
N HIS A 115 3.96 -0.58 14.78
CA HIS A 115 4.08 -1.55 13.70
C HIS A 115 2.74 -1.71 12.98
N HIS A 116 2.82 -1.78 11.64
CA HIS A 116 1.76 -1.80 10.62
C HIS A 116 0.30 -1.65 11.10
N GLY A 117 -0.47 -0.78 10.45
CA GLY A 117 -1.94 -0.82 10.48
C GLY A 117 -2.66 -0.57 11.81
N VAL A 118 -1.98 0.02 12.79
CA VAL A 118 -2.60 0.51 14.04
C VAL A 118 -3.01 1.99 13.95
N GLY A 119 -2.36 2.78 13.09
CA GLY A 119 -2.70 4.19 12.83
C GLY A 119 -3.90 4.35 11.89
N GLY A 120 -4.84 5.24 12.23
CA GLY A 120 -5.92 5.64 11.32
C GLY A 120 -5.37 6.35 10.08
N GLN A 121 -5.73 5.86 8.89
CA GLN A 121 -5.18 6.30 7.61
C GLN A 121 -5.84 7.59 7.13
N ARG A 122 -5.17 8.74 7.36
CA ARG A 122 -5.64 10.06 6.91
C ARG A 122 -5.78 10.07 5.38
N GLY A 123 -6.96 10.45 4.87
CA GLY A 123 -7.27 10.57 3.44
C GLY A 123 -8.00 9.37 2.81
N MET A 124 -7.92 8.18 3.41
CA MET A 124 -8.68 7.00 2.94
C MET A 124 -10.09 6.92 3.54
N THR A 125 -10.27 7.40 4.77
CA THR A 125 -11.53 7.31 5.51
C THR A 125 -12.60 8.32 5.08
N ASN A 126 -12.21 9.37 4.33
CA ASN A 126 -13.09 10.45 3.86
C ASN A 126 -13.30 10.39 2.34
N THR A 127 -13.48 9.18 1.78
CA THR A 127 -13.79 9.03 0.35
C THR A 127 -15.32 9.08 0.15
N PRO A 128 -15.87 10.10 -0.54
CA PRO A 128 -17.31 10.25 -0.74
C PRO A 128 -17.96 9.04 -1.43
N ARG A 129 -19.25 8.82 -1.16
CA ARG A 129 -20.09 7.80 -1.85
C ARG A 129 -21.01 8.40 -2.92
N ALA A 130 -20.74 9.63 -3.37
CA ALA A 130 -21.59 10.33 -4.31
C ALA A 130 -21.44 9.76 -5.74
N PRO A 131 -22.55 9.45 -6.46
CA PRO A 131 -22.52 8.89 -7.81
C PRO A 131 -21.83 9.78 -8.86
N SER A 132 -21.80 11.10 -8.62
CA SER A 132 -21.26 12.09 -9.54
C SER A 132 -19.76 12.36 -9.36
N HIS A 133 -19.15 11.90 -8.26
CA HIS A 133 -17.75 12.14 -7.93
C HIS A 133 -17.10 10.85 -7.41
N PRO A 134 -16.55 9.98 -8.29
CA PRO A 134 -15.88 8.73 -7.88
C PRO A 134 -14.61 8.94 -7.04
N GLY A 135 -14.20 10.19 -6.84
CA GLY A 135 -13.15 10.63 -5.92
C GLY A 135 -12.59 11.97 -6.39
N GLN A 136 -12.90 13.06 -5.70
CA GLN A 136 -12.02 14.24 -5.75
C GLN A 136 -10.93 14.00 -4.71
N GLY A 137 -9.80 13.41 -5.13
CA GLY A 137 -8.71 13.02 -4.22
C GLY A 137 -7.86 11.85 -4.72
N ARG A 138 -6.82 11.50 -3.97
CA ARG A 138 -5.88 10.42 -4.31
C ARG A 138 -6.46 9.00 -4.13
N PHE A 139 -7.55 8.87 -3.38
CA PHE A 139 -8.32 7.63 -3.22
C PHE A 139 -9.74 7.80 -3.76
N GLY A 140 -10.33 6.71 -4.23
CA GLY A 140 -11.70 6.67 -4.75
C GLY A 140 -12.34 5.30 -4.58
N ARG A 141 -13.50 5.09 -5.19
CA ARG A 141 -14.22 3.80 -5.15
C ARG A 141 -14.49 3.31 -6.57
N LEU A 142 -14.35 2.00 -6.81
CA LEU A 142 -14.83 1.38 -8.05
C LEU A 142 -16.36 1.31 -8.05
N PHE A 143 -16.96 1.09 -6.88
CA PHE A 143 -18.40 0.91 -6.74
C PHE A 143 -18.98 1.89 -5.71
N PRO A 144 -18.97 3.22 -6.00
CA PRO A 144 -19.37 4.25 -5.03
C PRO A 144 -20.83 4.14 -4.57
N TYR A 145 -21.67 3.45 -5.36
CA TYR A 145 -23.09 3.22 -5.09
C TYR A 145 -23.37 1.98 -4.21
N LEU A 146 -22.35 1.16 -3.89
CA LEU A 146 -22.53 0.03 -3.00
C LEU A 146 -22.44 0.45 -1.54
N ASP A 147 -23.35 -0.09 -0.73
CA ASP A 147 -23.30 0.04 0.71
C ASP A 147 -22.09 -0.72 1.29
N ALA A 148 -21.56 -0.21 2.40
CA ALA A 148 -20.56 -0.97 3.16
C ALA A 148 -21.16 -2.26 3.72
N ALA A 149 -20.35 -3.31 3.70
CA ALA A 149 -20.65 -4.51 4.46
C ALA A 149 -20.74 -4.18 5.95
N ASN A 150 -21.85 -4.58 6.59
CA ASN A 150 -22.10 -4.34 8.00
C ASN A 150 -21.71 -5.56 8.84
N HIS A 151 -20.41 -5.75 9.03
CA HIS A 151 -19.90 -6.82 9.89
C HIS A 151 -19.64 -6.29 11.30
N ASP A 152 -19.86 -7.14 12.28
CA ASP A 152 -19.41 -6.89 13.65
C ASP A 152 -17.88 -6.86 13.71
N VAL A 153 -17.33 -5.83 14.34
CA VAL A 153 -15.89 -5.64 14.46
C VAL A 153 -15.28 -6.70 15.38
N ALA A 154 -16.02 -7.19 16.39
CA ALA A 154 -15.52 -8.26 17.26
C ALA A 154 -15.32 -9.56 16.46
N PHE A 155 -16.33 -9.96 15.67
CA PHE A 155 -16.24 -11.07 14.73
C PHE A 155 -15.03 -10.95 13.79
N LEU A 156 -14.84 -9.79 13.15
CA LEU A 156 -13.70 -9.57 12.24
C LEU A 156 -12.33 -9.65 12.93
N ARG A 157 -12.25 -9.29 14.22
CA ARG A 157 -11.02 -9.42 14.99
C ARG A 157 -10.71 -10.88 15.28
N GLU A 158 -11.73 -11.67 15.61
CA GLU A 158 -11.60 -13.08 15.98
C GLU A 158 -11.21 -13.96 14.78
N LEU A 159 -11.84 -13.78 13.62
CA LEU A 159 -11.57 -14.57 12.41
C LEU A 159 -10.08 -14.75 12.07
N GLY A 160 -9.29 -13.69 12.26
CA GLY A 160 -7.87 -13.67 11.93
C GLY A 160 -6.94 -14.06 13.08
N LEU A 161 -7.42 -14.50 14.24
CA LEU A 161 -6.54 -14.90 15.33
C LEU A 161 -5.89 -16.27 15.07
N PRO A 162 -4.73 -16.54 15.70
CA PRO A 162 -4.16 -17.88 15.71
C PRO A 162 -5.14 -18.92 16.27
N GLY A 163 -5.30 -20.03 15.56
CA GLY A 163 -6.21 -21.13 15.89
C GLY A 163 -7.64 -20.99 15.36
N GLU A 164 -7.96 -19.87 14.71
CA GLU A 164 -9.30 -19.55 14.21
C GLU A 164 -9.44 -19.86 12.70
N ALA A 165 -10.53 -19.39 12.08
CA ALA A 165 -10.94 -19.77 10.72
C ALA A 165 -9.91 -19.52 9.60
N LEU A 166 -9.01 -18.55 9.76
CA LEU A 166 -7.99 -18.22 8.76
C LEU A 166 -6.61 -18.85 9.05
N ASP A 167 -6.50 -19.71 10.06
CA ASP A 167 -5.26 -20.41 10.42
C ASP A 167 -5.13 -21.75 9.70
N GLU A 168 -4.08 -21.93 8.90
CA GLU A 168 -3.84 -23.22 8.23
C GLU A 168 -3.66 -24.39 9.22
N ARG A 169 -3.29 -24.13 10.48
CA ARG A 169 -3.11 -25.15 11.51
C ARG A 169 -4.41 -25.65 12.13
N SER A 170 -5.47 -24.86 12.06
CA SER A 170 -6.81 -25.24 12.55
C SER A 170 -7.61 -25.98 11.49
N ALA A 171 -7.20 -25.86 10.22
CA ALA A 171 -7.86 -26.51 9.10
C ALA A 171 -7.50 -28.00 8.97
N ASP A 172 -8.46 -28.80 8.51
CA ASP A 172 -8.27 -30.21 8.14
C ASP A 172 -7.52 -30.39 6.79
N ARG A 173 -6.94 -29.31 6.24
CA ARG A 173 -6.19 -29.28 4.98
C ARG A 173 -4.99 -28.33 5.07
N THR A 174 -3.94 -28.62 4.30
CA THR A 174 -2.79 -27.73 4.10
C THR A 174 -2.95 -26.92 2.83
N VAL A 175 -2.38 -25.71 2.80
CA VAL A 175 -2.29 -24.92 1.56
C VAL A 175 -1.06 -25.38 0.78
N ASP A 176 -1.29 -25.90 -0.42
CA ASP A 176 -0.22 -26.35 -1.32
C ASP A 176 0.50 -25.16 -2.00
N ASN A 177 1.58 -25.47 -2.72
CA ASN A 177 2.26 -24.51 -3.57
C ASN A 177 1.49 -24.31 -4.89
N ALA A 178 1.52 -23.08 -5.41
CA ALA A 178 1.04 -22.76 -6.76
C ALA A 178 2.10 -23.13 -7.82
N GLU A 179 1.74 -23.04 -9.10
CA GLU A 179 2.71 -23.08 -10.20
C GLU A 179 3.55 -21.79 -10.30
N LEU A 180 3.04 -20.67 -9.76
CA LEU A 180 3.70 -19.38 -9.75
C LEU A 180 5.07 -19.41 -9.04
N PRO A 181 6.16 -18.91 -9.66
CA PRO A 181 7.43 -18.70 -8.97
C PRO A 181 7.31 -17.71 -7.82
N ALA A 182 7.98 -17.99 -6.71
CA ALA A 182 7.86 -17.21 -5.47
C ALA A 182 8.38 -15.77 -5.59
N GLY A 183 9.20 -15.48 -6.61
CA GLY A 183 9.65 -14.12 -6.94
C GLY A 183 8.51 -13.15 -7.26
N PHE A 184 7.41 -13.64 -7.86
CA PHE A 184 6.24 -12.81 -8.20
C PHE A 184 5.54 -12.22 -6.98
N VAL A 185 5.67 -12.84 -5.80
CA VAL A 185 5.15 -12.27 -4.54
C VAL A 185 5.85 -10.94 -4.23
N PHE A 186 7.16 -10.87 -4.42
CA PHE A 186 7.96 -9.67 -4.17
C PHE A 186 7.85 -8.66 -5.31
N PHE A 187 7.67 -9.13 -6.54
CA PHE A 187 7.36 -8.24 -7.66
C PHE A 187 5.99 -7.55 -7.46
N GLY A 188 4.98 -8.30 -7.03
CA GLY A 188 3.67 -7.74 -6.65
C GLY A 188 3.75 -6.74 -5.51
N GLN A 189 4.56 -7.01 -4.49
CA GLN A 189 4.83 -6.06 -3.40
C GLN A 189 5.56 -4.80 -3.90
N PHE A 190 6.54 -4.95 -4.79
CA PHE A 190 7.23 -3.81 -5.41
C PHE A 190 6.27 -2.94 -6.23
N ILE A 191 5.35 -3.56 -6.98
CA ILE A 191 4.27 -2.86 -7.69
C ILE A 191 3.37 -2.09 -6.72
N ASP A 192 2.97 -2.70 -5.59
CA ASP A 192 2.16 -2.02 -4.56
C ASP A 192 2.86 -0.74 -4.06
N HIS A 193 4.18 -0.79 -3.86
CA HIS A 193 4.96 0.35 -3.39
C HIS A 193 5.13 1.46 -4.45
N ASP A 194 5.03 1.12 -5.73
CA ASP A 194 5.06 2.11 -6.81
C ASP A 194 3.71 2.83 -6.92
N ILE A 195 2.60 2.08 -6.91
CA ILE A 195 1.25 2.64 -7.17
C ILE A 195 0.56 3.18 -5.93
N THR A 196 0.94 2.72 -4.73
CA THR A 196 0.42 3.25 -3.48
C THR A 196 1.55 3.94 -2.73
N LEU A 197 1.28 5.11 -2.12
CA LEU A 197 2.02 5.52 -0.93
C LEU A 197 0.99 5.73 0.17
N ASP A 198 0.91 4.76 1.04
CA ASP A 198 0.21 4.89 2.30
C ASP A 198 1.26 5.17 3.39
N PRO A 199 1.55 6.45 3.69
CA PRO A 199 2.57 6.82 4.68
C PRO A 199 2.26 6.33 6.10
N LEU A 200 1.14 5.64 6.32
CA LEU A 200 0.74 5.08 7.61
C LEU A 200 0.74 3.54 7.61
N SER A 201 1.02 2.89 6.48
CA SER A 201 1.26 1.44 6.41
C SER A 201 2.74 1.08 6.52
N SER A 202 3.65 2.01 6.23
CA SER A 202 5.10 1.85 6.32
C SER A 202 5.63 2.00 7.74
N LEU A 203 6.52 1.11 8.15
CA LEU A 203 7.27 1.12 9.42
C LEU A 203 8.18 2.34 9.64
N SER A 204 8.18 3.31 8.71
CA SER A 204 9.10 4.44 8.71
C SER A 204 8.39 5.77 8.95
N ARG A 205 8.65 6.29 10.16
CA ARG A 205 8.73 7.71 10.55
C ARG A 205 7.47 8.42 11.06
N GLN A 206 7.46 8.55 12.38
CA GLN A 206 6.81 9.62 13.15
C GLN A 206 7.55 10.98 13.06
N ALA A 207 8.31 11.27 11.99
CA ALA A 207 9.20 12.43 11.94
C ALA A 207 9.34 13.10 10.55
N ASP A 208 8.29 13.08 9.74
CA ASP A 208 8.29 13.83 8.47
C ASP A 208 7.00 14.66 8.33
N PRO A 209 7.02 15.96 8.67
CA PRO A 209 5.90 16.87 8.44
C PRO A 209 5.49 16.97 6.96
N ASP A 210 6.39 16.63 6.03
CA ASP A 210 6.15 16.69 4.59
C ASP A 210 5.56 15.36 4.04
N ALA A 211 5.61 14.25 4.80
CA ALA A 211 4.86 13.02 4.47
C ALA A 211 3.33 13.23 4.49
N ILE A 212 2.87 14.30 5.15
CA ILE A 212 1.46 14.75 5.14
C ILE A 212 1.09 15.42 3.80
N ARG A 213 2.07 15.88 3.01
CA ARG A 213 1.87 16.54 1.71
C ARG A 213 2.21 15.62 0.53
N ASN A 214 3.18 14.73 0.73
CA ASN A 214 3.80 13.94 -0.32
C ASN A 214 3.21 12.53 -0.43
N PHE A 215 1.89 12.39 -0.66
CA PHE A 215 1.35 11.10 -1.11
C PHE A 215 1.58 10.95 -2.62
N ARG A 216 2.01 9.76 -3.06
CA ARG A 216 2.30 9.49 -4.47
C ARG A 216 1.07 9.65 -5.35
N THR A 217 1.31 10.00 -6.61
CA THR A 217 0.28 9.91 -7.65
C THR A 217 0.19 8.43 -8.02
N PRO A 218 -1.00 7.80 -8.04
CA PRO A 218 -1.11 6.38 -8.33
C PRO A 218 -0.73 6.13 -9.79
N ARG A 219 0.53 5.78 -10.03
CA ARG A 219 1.12 5.55 -11.35
C ARG A 219 2.22 4.50 -11.26
N LEU A 220 2.44 3.79 -12.35
CA LEU A 220 3.53 2.83 -12.53
C LEU A 220 4.71 3.56 -13.19
N ASP A 221 5.27 4.55 -12.51
CA ASP A 221 6.28 5.46 -13.08
C ASP A 221 7.67 5.33 -12.45
N LEU A 222 7.84 4.38 -11.53
CA LEU A 222 9.06 4.08 -10.78
C LEU A 222 9.53 5.21 -9.86
N ASP A 223 8.64 6.07 -9.36
CA ASP A 223 9.02 7.08 -8.36
C ASP A 223 9.57 6.44 -7.06
N SER A 224 9.24 5.17 -6.79
CA SER A 224 9.82 4.28 -5.76
C SER A 224 11.34 4.14 -5.89
N VAL A 225 11.83 4.20 -7.13
CA VAL A 225 13.24 4.06 -7.48
C VAL A 225 13.86 5.43 -7.69
N TYR A 226 13.25 6.27 -8.52
CA TYR A 226 13.83 7.54 -8.98
C TYR A 226 13.68 8.70 -7.98
N GLY A 227 12.79 8.58 -6.99
CA GLY A 227 12.39 9.70 -6.14
C GLY A 227 11.96 10.90 -6.99
N SER A 228 12.35 12.11 -6.57
CA SER A 228 12.09 13.34 -7.32
C SER A 228 13.14 13.64 -8.40
N GLY A 229 13.90 12.61 -8.83
CA GLY A 229 14.95 12.71 -9.84
C GLY A 229 16.30 13.23 -9.33
N PRO A 230 17.35 13.22 -10.16
CA PRO A 230 18.74 13.48 -9.76
C PRO A 230 19.03 14.90 -9.30
N GLU A 231 18.19 15.87 -9.67
CA GLU A 231 18.36 17.26 -9.24
C GLU A 231 17.84 17.53 -7.82
N VAL A 232 16.79 16.81 -7.40
CA VAL A 232 16.15 16.97 -6.08
C VAL A 232 16.63 15.90 -5.12
N SER A 233 16.49 14.63 -5.49
CA SER A 233 16.89 13.46 -4.70
C SER A 233 18.36 13.07 -4.98
N ARG A 234 19.26 14.06 -4.96
CA ARG A 234 20.69 13.92 -5.30
C ARG A 234 21.42 12.78 -4.58
N PHE A 235 20.98 12.44 -3.38
CA PHE A 235 21.59 11.40 -2.55
C PHE A 235 21.37 9.97 -3.07
N LEU A 236 20.45 9.78 -4.02
CA LEU A 236 20.20 8.49 -4.68
C LEU A 236 21.19 8.21 -5.82
N TYR A 237 21.87 9.23 -6.34
CA TYR A 237 22.66 9.16 -7.57
C TYR A 237 24.15 9.37 -7.30
N GLU A 238 25.01 8.95 -8.21
CA GLU A 238 26.44 9.19 -8.06
C GLU A 238 26.77 10.69 -8.10
N SER A 239 27.83 11.07 -7.39
CA SER A 239 28.25 12.46 -7.30
C SER A 239 29.35 12.76 -8.32
N PRO A 240 29.19 13.80 -9.17
CA PRO A 240 30.28 14.32 -10.00
C PRO A 240 31.50 14.77 -9.20
N PHE A 241 31.30 15.16 -7.94
CA PHE A 241 32.41 15.53 -7.04
C PHE A 241 33.21 14.32 -6.52
N ALA A 242 32.66 13.12 -6.67
CA ALA A 242 33.30 11.85 -6.33
C ALA A 242 33.76 11.08 -7.59
N GLY A 243 33.67 11.69 -8.78
CA GLY A 243 34.07 11.07 -10.05
C GLY A 243 33.00 10.23 -10.74
N GLY A 244 31.75 10.24 -10.27
CA GLY A 244 30.61 9.59 -10.92
C GLY A 244 29.77 10.53 -11.78
N THR A 245 28.59 10.07 -12.21
CA THR A 245 27.60 10.88 -12.94
C THR A 245 26.23 10.89 -12.23
N ARG A 246 25.51 12.00 -12.35
CA ARG A 246 24.12 12.08 -11.84
C ARG A 246 23.14 11.24 -12.64
N ASP A 247 23.57 10.71 -13.78
CA ASP A 247 22.76 9.87 -14.66
C ASP A 247 22.77 8.40 -14.22
N ARG A 248 23.50 8.05 -13.14
CA ARG A 248 23.54 6.70 -12.57
C ARG A 248 23.15 6.73 -11.10
N PHE A 249 22.47 5.67 -10.66
CA PHE A 249 22.22 5.45 -9.25
C PHE A 249 23.50 5.12 -8.50
N LEU A 250 23.56 5.60 -7.26
CA LEU A 250 24.56 5.20 -6.29
C LEU A 250 24.30 3.74 -5.88
N LEU A 251 25.33 2.90 -5.92
CA LEU A 251 25.29 1.52 -5.44
C LEU A 251 26.17 1.37 -4.18
N ALA A 252 25.93 0.31 -3.40
CA ALA A 252 26.85 -0.02 -2.32
C ALA A 252 28.23 -0.42 -2.89
N ALA A 253 29.30 0.07 -2.28
CA ALA A 253 30.65 -0.32 -2.66
C ALA A 253 30.92 -1.77 -2.23
N ASP A 254 31.40 -2.59 -3.17
CA ASP A 254 31.94 -3.94 -2.95
C ASP A 254 30.98 -4.94 -2.27
N ARG A 255 29.65 -4.77 -2.43
CA ARG A 255 28.64 -5.72 -1.94
C ARG A 255 27.31 -5.65 -2.70
N PRO A 256 26.56 -6.75 -2.81
CA PRO A 256 25.21 -6.78 -3.37
C PRO A 256 24.18 -6.29 -2.33
N ASP A 257 24.16 -4.98 -2.07
CA ASP A 257 23.19 -4.36 -1.15
C ASP A 257 22.84 -2.94 -1.63
N LEU A 258 21.75 -2.40 -1.08
CA LEU A 258 21.38 -1.01 -1.28
C LEU A 258 22.47 -0.06 -0.74
N PRO A 259 22.67 1.12 -1.36
CA PRO A 259 23.49 2.17 -0.75
C PRO A 259 22.91 2.53 0.62
N ARG A 260 23.76 2.58 1.65
CA ARG A 260 23.34 2.86 3.03
C ARG A 260 24.12 4.00 3.64
N ASN A 261 23.48 4.74 4.54
CA ASN A 261 24.17 5.73 5.35
C ASN A 261 25.04 5.05 6.44
N ARG A 262 25.75 5.86 7.23
CA ARG A 262 26.65 5.39 8.30
C ARG A 262 25.95 4.60 9.43
N GLU A 263 24.63 4.72 9.56
CA GLU A 263 23.80 4.00 10.55
C GLU A 263 23.13 2.75 9.94
N GLY A 264 23.41 2.44 8.66
CA GLY A 264 22.84 1.27 7.98
C GLY A 264 21.47 1.49 7.34
N THR A 265 20.92 2.71 7.35
CA THR A 265 19.66 3.03 6.68
C THR A 265 19.84 3.08 5.17
N ALA A 266 18.98 2.38 4.41
CA ALA A 266 18.99 2.42 2.95
C ALA A 266 18.70 3.83 2.41
N LEU A 267 19.41 4.20 1.34
CA LEU A 267 19.25 5.43 0.59
C LEU A 267 18.45 5.11 -0.68
N VAL A 268 17.12 5.05 -0.55
CA VAL A 268 16.17 4.66 -1.60
C VAL A 268 15.02 5.67 -1.71
N GLY A 269 14.32 5.67 -2.85
CA GLY A 269 13.20 6.58 -3.10
C GLY A 269 12.00 6.31 -2.19
N ASP A 270 11.65 5.03 -2.01
CA ASP A 270 10.67 4.57 -1.02
C ASP A 270 11.33 3.68 0.04
N PRO A 271 11.31 4.04 1.33
CA PRO A 271 11.90 3.22 2.38
C PRO A 271 11.22 1.85 2.53
N ARG A 272 9.96 1.68 2.10
CA ARG A 272 9.28 0.37 2.16
C ARG A 272 9.97 -0.68 1.29
N ASN A 273 10.71 -0.26 0.27
CA ASN A 273 11.54 -1.15 -0.53
C ASN A 273 12.78 -1.69 0.22
N ASP A 274 12.90 -1.44 1.53
CA ASP A 274 13.87 -2.07 2.43
C ASP A 274 13.20 -2.91 3.56
N GLU A 275 11.88 -3.19 3.48
CA GLU A 275 11.11 -3.88 4.54
C GLU A 275 11.51 -5.34 4.77
N ASN A 276 11.99 -6.03 3.74
CA ASN A 276 12.48 -7.40 3.84
C ASN A 276 13.60 -7.63 2.84
N LEU A 277 14.45 -8.64 3.10
CA LEU A 277 15.64 -8.94 2.31
C LEU A 277 15.35 -9.03 0.80
N LEU A 278 14.31 -9.77 0.41
CA LEU A 278 14.02 -10.06 -0.99
C LEU A 278 13.59 -8.80 -1.73
N LEU A 279 12.80 -7.96 -1.07
CA LEU A 279 12.41 -6.66 -1.62
C LEU A 279 13.59 -5.68 -1.69
N SER A 280 14.46 -5.63 -0.67
CA SER A 280 15.69 -4.83 -0.71
C SER A 280 16.59 -5.21 -1.89
N GLN A 281 16.72 -6.52 -2.15
CA GLN A 281 17.52 -7.04 -3.25
C GLN A 281 16.86 -6.79 -4.62
N PHE A 282 15.52 -6.85 -4.71
CA PHE A 282 14.80 -6.46 -5.92
C PHE A 282 14.96 -4.97 -6.22
N GLN A 283 14.87 -4.11 -5.20
CA GLN A 283 15.19 -2.69 -5.33
C GLN A 283 16.64 -2.47 -5.79
N TYR A 284 17.60 -3.20 -5.24
CA TYR A 284 18.99 -3.17 -5.69
C TYR A 284 19.12 -3.58 -7.17
N ALA A 285 18.41 -4.62 -7.59
CA ALA A 285 18.35 -5.04 -9.00
C ALA A 285 17.76 -3.91 -9.88
N MET A 286 16.71 -3.22 -9.45
CA MET A 286 16.14 -2.08 -10.20
C MET A 286 17.11 -0.88 -10.32
N LEU A 287 17.94 -0.61 -9.30
CA LEU A 287 19.01 0.41 -9.42
C LEU A 287 20.06 -0.01 -10.44
N ASN A 288 20.48 -1.28 -10.40
CA ASN A 288 21.41 -1.83 -11.39
C ASN A 288 20.80 -1.86 -12.79
N PHE A 289 19.51 -2.15 -12.93
CA PHE A 289 18.81 -2.18 -14.21
C PHE A 289 18.89 -0.83 -14.91
N HIS A 290 18.61 0.26 -14.21
CA HIS A 290 18.80 1.60 -14.76
C HIS A 290 20.26 1.86 -15.16
N ASN A 291 21.22 1.53 -14.29
CA ASN A 291 22.64 1.73 -14.59
C ASN A 291 23.07 0.90 -15.81
N ALA A 292 22.60 -0.34 -15.95
CA ALA A 292 22.89 -1.20 -17.09
C ALA A 292 22.27 -0.66 -18.39
N ILE A 293 21.06 -0.09 -18.33
CA ILE A 293 20.45 0.60 -19.48
C ILE A 293 21.28 1.83 -19.87
N PHE A 294 21.72 2.63 -18.90
CA PHE A 294 22.60 3.77 -19.13
C PHE A 294 23.90 3.36 -19.84
N GLU A 295 24.54 2.28 -19.40
CA GLU A 295 25.77 1.78 -20.06
C GLU A 295 25.50 1.14 -21.44
N TRP A 296 24.30 0.61 -21.67
CA TRP A 296 23.91 -0.01 -22.94
C TRP A 296 23.56 1.01 -24.03
N LEU A 297 23.03 2.17 -23.65
CA LEU A 297 22.69 3.25 -24.57
C LEU A 297 23.96 3.87 -25.20
N PRO A 298 23.91 4.35 -26.45
CA PRO A 298 25.04 5.03 -27.08
C PRO A 298 25.51 6.24 -26.28
N GLU A 299 26.84 6.45 -26.17
CA GLU A 299 27.43 7.57 -25.40
C GLU A 299 26.93 8.96 -25.86
N ASP A 300 26.53 9.11 -27.12
CA ASP A 300 26.02 10.34 -27.72
C ASP A 300 24.49 10.51 -27.58
N THR A 301 23.83 9.69 -26.76
CA THR A 301 22.40 9.81 -26.47
C THR A 301 22.08 11.13 -25.77
N ASP A 302 21.29 12.00 -26.42
CA ASP A 302 20.74 13.20 -25.80
C ASP A 302 19.78 12.85 -24.65
N ASN A 303 19.87 13.60 -23.54
CA ASN A 303 19.09 13.37 -22.32
C ASN A 303 19.23 11.92 -21.82
N HIS A 304 20.49 11.50 -21.66
CA HIS A 304 20.87 10.11 -21.42
C HIS A 304 20.12 9.50 -20.21
N PHE A 305 20.03 10.23 -19.10
CA PHE A 305 19.28 9.82 -17.92
C PHE A 305 17.79 9.63 -18.22
N GLU A 306 17.14 10.63 -18.85
CA GLU A 306 15.71 10.57 -19.17
C GLU A 306 15.40 9.42 -20.13
N ARG A 307 16.32 9.12 -21.06
CA ARG A 307 16.21 7.98 -21.97
C ARG A 307 16.32 6.65 -21.21
N ALA A 308 17.31 6.51 -20.33
CA ALA A 308 17.47 5.32 -19.50
C ALA A 308 16.25 5.11 -18.58
N GLN A 309 15.75 6.18 -17.96
CA GLN A 309 14.53 6.16 -17.16
C GLN A 309 13.30 5.75 -17.98
N GLN A 310 13.15 6.28 -19.20
CA GLN A 310 12.05 5.88 -20.09
C GLN A 310 12.10 4.39 -20.40
N PHE A 311 13.26 3.86 -20.76
CA PHE A 311 13.43 2.43 -21.04
C PHE A 311 13.10 1.58 -19.82
N ALA A 312 13.63 1.94 -18.65
CA ALA A 312 13.36 1.22 -17.41
C ALA A 312 11.86 1.20 -17.09
N ARG A 313 11.18 2.35 -17.20
CA ARG A 313 9.73 2.47 -16.98
C ARG A 313 8.93 1.63 -17.97
N TRP A 314 9.25 1.70 -19.26
CA TRP A 314 8.49 0.99 -20.29
C TRP A 314 8.65 -0.52 -20.18
N HIS A 315 9.86 -1.02 -19.91
CA HIS A 315 10.07 -2.44 -19.64
C HIS A 315 9.37 -2.86 -18.34
N TYR A 316 9.43 -2.06 -17.28
CA TYR A 316 8.67 -2.34 -16.06
C TYR A 316 7.16 -2.43 -16.30
N GLN A 317 6.57 -1.45 -17.00
CA GLN A 317 5.15 -1.46 -17.35
C GLN A 317 4.79 -2.66 -18.24
N TRP A 318 5.67 -3.04 -19.16
CA TRP A 318 5.52 -4.26 -19.96
C TRP A 318 5.48 -5.50 -19.07
N LEU A 319 6.42 -5.67 -18.14
CA LEU A 319 6.42 -6.79 -17.20
C LEU A 319 5.14 -6.84 -16.35
N VAL A 320 4.65 -5.69 -15.89
CA VAL A 320 3.39 -5.63 -15.14
C VAL A 320 2.21 -6.12 -15.99
N LEU A 321 2.16 -5.72 -17.26
CA LEU A 321 1.08 -6.05 -18.17
C LEU A 321 1.15 -7.47 -18.71
N GLU A 322 2.28 -7.85 -19.30
CA GLU A 322 2.44 -9.06 -20.11
C GLU A 322 2.91 -10.27 -19.31
N GLU A 323 3.42 -10.08 -18.09
CA GLU A 323 3.90 -11.19 -17.27
C GLU A 323 3.17 -11.27 -15.91
N PHE A 324 3.12 -10.18 -15.15
CA PHE A 324 2.53 -10.19 -13.81
C PHE A 324 1.01 -10.36 -13.82
N LEU A 325 0.28 -9.58 -14.62
CA LEU A 325 -1.18 -9.67 -14.67
C LEU A 325 -1.65 -11.08 -15.13
N PRO A 326 -1.14 -11.66 -16.23
CA PRO A 326 -1.51 -13.02 -16.63
C PRO A 326 -1.13 -14.10 -15.61
N ALA A 327 -0.05 -13.89 -14.84
CA ALA A 327 0.38 -14.86 -13.83
C ALA A 327 -0.48 -14.84 -12.56
N ILE A 328 -1.18 -13.73 -12.28
CA ILE A 328 -1.92 -13.51 -11.03
C ILE A 328 -3.43 -13.46 -11.23
N CYS A 329 -3.89 -13.08 -12.42
CA CYS A 329 -5.29 -12.92 -12.74
C CYS A 329 -5.76 -13.98 -13.73
N ASP A 330 -7.07 -14.21 -13.76
CA ASP A 330 -7.72 -14.98 -14.81
C ASP A 330 -7.47 -14.33 -16.20
N GLU A 331 -6.94 -15.12 -17.13
CA GLU A 331 -6.51 -14.67 -18.47
C GLU A 331 -7.67 -14.06 -19.27
N ASP A 332 -8.85 -14.71 -19.26
CA ASP A 332 -10.04 -14.22 -19.97
C ASP A 332 -10.50 -12.86 -19.40
N VAL A 333 -10.34 -12.66 -18.09
CA VAL A 333 -10.64 -11.38 -17.45
C VAL A 333 -9.63 -10.31 -17.85
N VAL A 334 -8.34 -10.61 -17.87
CA VAL A 334 -7.27 -9.67 -18.29
C VAL A 334 -7.48 -9.23 -19.72
N ASP A 335 -7.73 -10.17 -20.64
CA ASP A 335 -8.00 -9.89 -22.04
C ASP A 335 -9.23 -8.99 -22.21
N ALA A 336 -10.32 -9.31 -21.53
CA ALA A 336 -11.53 -8.51 -21.57
C ALA A 336 -11.33 -7.07 -21.01
N VAL A 337 -10.46 -6.89 -20.01
CA VAL A 337 -10.13 -5.56 -19.46
C VAL A 337 -9.28 -4.76 -20.46
N ARG A 338 -8.30 -5.40 -21.10
CA ARG A 338 -7.44 -4.78 -22.11
C ARG A 338 -8.23 -4.35 -23.35
N ASP A 339 -9.23 -5.12 -23.73
CA ASP A 339 -10.16 -4.75 -24.81
C ASP A 339 -11.05 -3.57 -24.42
N GLU A 340 -11.66 -3.63 -23.22
CA GLU A 340 -12.54 -2.58 -22.73
C GLU A 340 -12.63 -2.57 -21.19
N ARG A 341 -12.05 -1.53 -20.57
CA ARG A 341 -12.26 -1.22 -19.15
C ARG A 341 -13.69 -0.80 -18.87
N ARG A 342 -14.31 -1.35 -17.83
CA ARG A 342 -15.71 -1.07 -17.46
C ARG A 342 -15.90 -0.34 -16.14
N TYR A 343 -14.99 -0.51 -15.20
CA TYR A 343 -15.17 -0.04 -13.82
C TYR A 343 -14.19 1.06 -13.45
N TYR A 344 -12.91 0.87 -13.78
CA TYR A 344 -11.91 1.92 -13.60
C TYR A 344 -11.73 2.64 -14.93
N THR A 345 -12.60 3.61 -15.22
CA THR A 345 -12.65 4.27 -16.55
C THR A 345 -11.94 5.63 -16.57
N VAL A 346 -10.99 5.86 -15.66
CA VAL A 346 -10.16 7.07 -15.64
C VAL A 346 -9.40 7.19 -16.96
N GLY A 347 -9.61 8.31 -17.66
CA GLY A 347 -8.91 8.68 -18.89
C GLY A 347 -7.71 9.59 -18.63
N ARG A 348 -7.04 10.03 -19.71
CA ARG A 348 -5.82 10.85 -19.63
C ARG A 348 -6.04 12.27 -19.11
N GLU A 349 -7.26 12.78 -19.24
CA GLU A 349 -7.65 14.11 -18.76
C GLU A 349 -8.15 14.08 -17.31
N ASP A 350 -8.39 12.88 -16.77
CA ASP A 350 -8.86 12.66 -15.42
C ASP A 350 -7.69 12.54 -14.44
N GLN A 351 -7.94 12.86 -13.17
CA GLN A 351 -6.97 12.58 -12.11
C GLN A 351 -7.08 11.11 -11.70
N SER A 352 -6.02 10.33 -11.94
CA SER A 352 -5.93 8.95 -11.45
C SER A 352 -6.05 8.91 -9.93
N TYR A 353 -6.81 7.95 -9.43
CA TYR A 353 -7.01 7.68 -8.01
C TYR A 353 -6.78 6.20 -7.71
N MET A 354 -6.46 5.89 -6.47
CA MET A 354 -6.34 4.51 -5.99
C MET A 354 -7.67 4.02 -5.42
N PRO A 355 -8.33 3.00 -5.98
CA PRO A 355 -9.60 2.54 -5.43
C PRO A 355 -9.46 1.80 -4.11
N LEU A 356 -10.41 2.02 -3.19
CA LEU A 356 -10.42 1.35 -1.89
C LEU A 356 -10.62 -0.16 -2.02
N GLU A 357 -11.42 -0.62 -2.98
CA GLU A 357 -11.63 -2.04 -3.25
C GLU A 357 -10.35 -2.75 -3.69
N PHE A 358 -9.50 -2.04 -4.45
CA PHE A 358 -8.18 -2.51 -4.85
C PHE A 358 -7.20 -2.54 -3.66
N ALA A 359 -6.95 -1.38 -3.04
CA ALA A 359 -5.90 -1.23 -2.02
C ALA A 359 -6.26 -1.87 -0.67
N GLY A 360 -7.55 -1.87 -0.33
CA GLY A 360 -8.09 -2.37 0.93
C GLY A 360 -8.44 -3.86 0.91
N ALA A 361 -8.62 -4.46 -0.27
CA ALA A 361 -9.03 -5.85 -0.40
C ALA A 361 -8.33 -6.61 -1.53
N ALA A 362 -8.65 -6.34 -2.80
CA ALA A 362 -8.27 -7.23 -3.89
C ALA A 362 -6.75 -7.40 -4.00
N TYR A 363 -5.96 -6.31 -4.00
CA TYR A 363 -4.50 -6.35 -4.13
C TYR A 363 -3.77 -6.89 -2.88
N ARG A 364 -4.51 -7.27 -1.83
CA ARG A 364 -3.97 -7.89 -0.61
C ARG A 364 -3.95 -9.41 -0.68
N PHE A 365 -4.21 -10.00 -1.86
CA PHE A 365 -4.09 -11.44 -2.10
C PHE A 365 -2.67 -11.95 -1.81
N GLY A 366 -1.65 -11.12 -2.05
CA GLY A 366 -0.24 -11.49 -1.91
C GLY A 366 0.13 -12.00 -0.52
N HIS A 367 -0.56 -11.57 0.54
CA HIS A 367 -0.35 -12.10 1.89
C HIS A 367 -0.59 -13.62 1.99
N SER A 368 -1.47 -14.18 1.17
CA SER A 368 -1.73 -15.62 1.14
C SER A 368 -0.61 -16.40 0.47
N GLN A 369 0.05 -15.80 -0.51
CA GLN A 369 1.11 -16.42 -1.31
C GLN A 369 2.48 -16.47 -0.61
N VAL A 370 2.64 -15.71 0.49
CA VAL A 370 3.89 -15.62 1.26
C VAL A 370 4.22 -16.95 1.96
N ARG A 371 5.47 -17.40 1.79
CA ARG A 371 6.03 -18.57 2.49
C ARG A 371 6.60 -18.13 3.83
N SER A 372 6.70 -19.06 4.77
CA SER A 372 7.41 -18.81 6.03
C SER A 372 8.93 -18.74 5.83
N ARG A 373 9.48 -19.58 4.93
CA ARG A 373 10.92 -19.70 4.65
C ARG A 373 11.23 -19.61 3.17
N TYR A 374 12.37 -19.01 2.87
CA TYR A 374 12.92 -18.87 1.52
C TYR A 374 14.39 -19.26 1.50
N ARG A 375 14.77 -20.03 0.48
CA ARG A 375 16.16 -20.20 0.05
C ARG A 375 16.52 -19.03 -0.84
N VAL A 376 17.51 -18.23 -0.43
CA VAL A 376 17.91 -17.04 -1.19
C VAL A 376 19.17 -17.29 -2.03
N ASN A 377 19.99 -18.25 -1.63
CA ASN A 377 21.14 -18.77 -2.36
C ASN A 377 21.46 -20.20 -1.86
N ASP A 378 22.40 -20.89 -2.51
CA ASP A 378 22.80 -22.26 -2.15
C ASP A 378 23.31 -22.41 -0.70
N GLY A 379 23.79 -21.32 -0.09
CA GLY A 379 24.33 -21.28 1.27
C GLY A 379 23.36 -20.75 2.33
N ARG A 380 22.19 -20.22 1.94
CA ARG A 380 21.29 -19.49 2.86
C ARG A 380 19.82 -19.77 2.58
N GLU A 381 19.18 -20.34 3.59
CA GLU A 381 17.73 -20.43 3.74
C GLU A 381 17.35 -19.93 5.13
N GLY A 382 16.23 -19.22 5.23
CA GLY A 382 15.75 -18.71 6.51
C GLY A 382 14.32 -18.25 6.47
N LYS A 383 13.81 -17.84 7.63
CA LYS A 383 12.48 -17.23 7.74
C LYS A 383 12.46 -15.84 7.11
N LEU A 384 11.39 -15.52 6.38
CA LEU A 384 11.22 -14.19 5.82
C LEU A 384 11.08 -13.13 6.92
N PHE A 385 10.26 -13.42 7.93
CA PHE A 385 10.02 -12.56 9.08
C PHE A 385 10.54 -13.22 10.38
N GLY A 386 11.10 -12.41 11.27
CA GLY A 386 11.51 -12.84 12.60
C GLY A 386 12.85 -12.26 13.04
N HIS A 387 13.32 -12.75 14.19
CA HIS A 387 14.59 -12.32 14.80
C HIS A 387 15.53 -13.51 15.00
N GLY A 388 16.83 -13.22 15.08
CA GLY A 388 17.87 -14.20 15.37
C GLY A 388 18.47 -14.86 14.12
N PRO A 389 19.31 -15.89 14.28
CA PRO A 389 20.16 -16.43 13.21
C PRO A 389 19.40 -17.13 12.08
N ASP A 390 18.16 -17.57 12.34
CA ASP A 390 17.28 -18.25 11.38
C ASP A 390 16.48 -17.27 10.50
N ALA A 391 16.43 -15.98 10.84
CA ALA A 391 15.76 -14.97 10.01
C ALA A 391 16.68 -14.50 8.87
N LEU A 392 16.13 -14.31 7.67
CA LEU A 392 16.86 -13.80 6.51
C LEU A 392 17.32 -12.35 6.73
N SER A 393 16.40 -11.49 7.15
CA SER A 393 16.68 -10.13 7.61
C SER A 393 15.47 -9.63 8.41
N PRO A 394 15.67 -8.84 9.48
CA PRO A 394 14.56 -8.14 10.14
C PRO A 394 14.00 -6.97 9.30
N GLY A 395 14.55 -6.72 8.10
CA GLY A 395 14.26 -5.52 7.31
C GLY A 395 15.02 -4.30 7.82
N PHE A 396 15.11 -3.26 7.01
CA PHE A 396 15.69 -1.95 7.33
C PHE A 396 17.13 -1.98 7.87
N GLN A 397 17.87 -3.03 7.53
CA GLN A 397 19.22 -3.29 8.01
C GLN A 397 20.12 -3.77 6.86
N PRO A 398 21.44 -3.57 6.95
CA PRO A 398 22.39 -4.05 5.95
C PRO A 398 22.21 -5.53 5.60
N THR A 399 22.11 -5.82 4.30
CA THR A 399 22.00 -7.20 3.79
C THR A 399 23.35 -7.91 3.95
N PRO A 400 23.48 -8.96 4.75
CA PRO A 400 24.73 -9.73 4.81
C PRO A 400 25.08 -10.26 3.42
N GLU A 401 26.35 -10.19 3.02
CA GLU A 401 26.82 -10.67 1.71
C GLU A 401 26.45 -12.16 1.49
N SER A 402 26.52 -12.97 2.54
CA SER A 402 26.09 -14.38 2.50
C SER A 402 24.58 -14.58 2.29
N SER A 403 23.79 -13.51 2.31
CA SER A 403 22.35 -13.51 2.07
C SER A 403 21.97 -12.74 0.79
N ALA A 404 22.95 -12.43 -0.07
CA ALA A 404 22.69 -11.98 -1.43
C ALA A 404 21.76 -12.98 -2.14
N VAL A 405 20.85 -12.47 -2.97
CA VAL A 405 19.83 -13.29 -3.62
C VAL A 405 20.34 -13.77 -4.97
N ASP A 406 20.37 -15.09 -5.14
CA ASP A 406 20.54 -15.75 -6.42
C ASP A 406 19.13 -15.93 -7.02
N TRP A 407 18.80 -15.14 -8.03
CA TRP A 407 17.45 -15.07 -8.59
C TRP A 407 16.91 -16.37 -9.20
N PRO A 408 17.72 -17.32 -9.70
CA PRO A 408 17.24 -18.64 -10.15
C PRO A 408 16.52 -19.47 -9.09
N HIS A 409 16.64 -19.13 -7.80
CA HIS A 409 15.85 -19.76 -6.75
C HIS A 409 14.43 -19.22 -6.62
N LEU A 410 14.11 -18.07 -7.21
CA LEU A 410 12.81 -17.38 -7.11
C LEU A 410 12.14 -17.13 -8.46
N PHE A 411 12.89 -17.09 -9.56
CA PHE A 411 12.40 -16.92 -10.92
C PHE A 411 12.95 -18.00 -11.85
N GLU A 412 12.21 -18.31 -12.90
CA GLU A 412 12.61 -19.30 -13.91
C GLU A 412 13.56 -18.65 -14.94
N MET A 413 14.86 -18.64 -14.63
CA MET A 413 15.89 -18.00 -15.47
C MET A 413 16.50 -18.97 -16.48
N GLY A 414 15.66 -19.64 -17.28
CA GLY A 414 16.05 -20.60 -18.32
C GLY A 414 15.75 -22.07 -18.00
N GLU A 415 16.04 -22.98 -18.95
CA GLU A 415 15.52 -24.36 -19.02
C GLU A 415 15.83 -25.29 -17.82
N ALA A 416 16.79 -24.93 -16.95
CA ALA A 416 17.27 -25.80 -15.87
C ALA A 416 17.13 -25.18 -14.46
N THR A 417 16.23 -24.22 -14.28
CA THR A 417 16.02 -23.55 -12.99
C THR A 417 14.90 -24.23 -12.17
N ASP A 418 15.18 -24.49 -10.89
CA ASP A 418 14.21 -25.03 -9.93
C ASP A 418 13.81 -23.91 -8.95
N ALA A 419 13.01 -22.99 -9.47
CA ALA A 419 12.50 -21.86 -8.71
C ALA A 419 11.53 -22.36 -7.62
N GLN A 420 11.68 -21.82 -6.42
CA GLN A 420 10.70 -22.03 -5.36
C GLN A 420 9.35 -21.47 -5.80
N ARG A 421 8.29 -22.17 -5.46
CA ARG A 421 6.92 -21.80 -5.80
C ARG A 421 6.27 -20.93 -4.73
N ALA A 422 5.36 -20.04 -5.10
CA ALA A 422 4.53 -19.32 -4.14
C ALA A 422 3.55 -20.28 -3.44
N ARG A 423 2.98 -19.88 -2.29
CA ARG A 423 1.77 -20.55 -1.79
C ARG A 423 0.59 -20.19 -2.69
N LYS A 424 -0.43 -21.06 -2.73
CA LYS A 424 -1.71 -20.76 -3.38
C LYS A 424 -2.42 -19.58 -2.74
N ILE A 425 -3.24 -18.88 -3.52
CA ILE A 425 -4.17 -17.88 -3.03
C ILE A 425 -5.33 -18.59 -2.35
N ASP A 426 -5.33 -18.54 -1.03
CA ASP A 426 -6.28 -19.23 -0.17
C ASP A 426 -6.65 -18.39 1.07
N PRO A 427 -7.85 -18.53 1.65
CA PRO A 427 -8.15 -17.91 2.94
C PRO A 427 -7.23 -18.33 4.10
N LEU A 428 -6.64 -19.53 4.04
CA LEU A 428 -5.77 -20.06 5.08
C LEU A 428 -4.35 -19.47 4.98
N LEU A 429 -3.97 -18.71 6.00
CA LEU A 429 -2.70 -17.99 6.05
C LEU A 429 -1.66 -18.74 6.88
N SER A 430 -0.39 -18.43 6.60
CA SER A 430 0.71 -18.96 7.41
C SER A 430 0.66 -18.39 8.85
N PRO A 431 1.05 -19.18 9.86
CA PRO A 431 0.99 -18.80 11.27
C PRO A 431 1.66 -17.47 11.61
N ASP A 432 2.80 -17.19 10.96
CA ASP A 432 3.59 -15.98 11.21
C ASP A 432 2.82 -14.71 10.82
N LEU A 433 1.82 -14.80 9.93
CA LEU A 433 0.96 -13.68 9.54
C LEU A 433 -0.22 -13.46 10.51
N LEU A 434 -0.57 -14.47 11.29
CA LEU A 434 -1.62 -14.36 12.32
C LEU A 434 -1.07 -13.91 13.67
N ASP A 435 0.25 -14.05 13.88
CA ASP A 435 0.95 -13.51 15.03
C ASP A 435 2.34 -12.97 14.66
N LEU A 436 2.39 -11.71 14.20
CA LEU A 436 3.62 -11.10 13.69
C LEU A 436 4.69 -10.99 14.81
N PRO A 437 5.86 -11.65 14.66
CA PRO A 437 6.82 -11.81 15.75
C PRO A 437 7.56 -10.53 16.13
N PHE A 438 7.52 -9.52 15.26
CA PHE A 438 8.15 -8.21 15.46
C PHE A 438 7.19 -7.18 16.05
N MET A 439 5.92 -7.53 16.28
CA MET A 439 4.92 -6.64 16.86
C MET A 439 4.68 -6.96 18.32
N THR A 440 4.77 -5.96 19.18
CA THR A 440 4.28 -6.03 20.55
C THR A 440 2.97 -5.24 20.64
N ALA A 441 1.88 -5.91 21.03
CA ALA A 441 0.60 -5.26 21.27
C ALA A 441 -0.18 -6.03 22.33
N ASP A 442 -0.85 -5.29 23.23
CA ASP A 442 -1.64 -5.87 24.32
C ASP A 442 -2.83 -6.69 23.81
N GLU A 443 -3.47 -6.24 22.73
CA GLU A 443 -4.59 -6.95 22.11
C GLU A 443 -4.09 -7.88 20.99
N PRO A 444 -4.32 -9.21 21.07
CA PRO A 444 -3.78 -10.19 20.12
C PRO A 444 -4.12 -9.89 18.64
N TRP A 445 -5.32 -9.40 18.35
CA TRP A 445 -5.76 -9.10 16.99
C TRP A 445 -4.91 -8.03 16.29
N ARG A 446 -4.17 -7.20 17.05
CA ARG A 446 -3.25 -6.19 16.49
C ARG A 446 -1.95 -6.80 15.98
N ARG A 447 -1.55 -7.97 16.50
CA ARG A 447 -0.43 -8.74 15.98
C ARG A 447 -0.82 -9.61 14.77
N SER A 448 -2.11 -9.86 14.57
CA SER A 448 -2.63 -10.54 13.39
C SER A 448 -2.77 -9.59 12.20
N LEU A 449 -2.07 -9.89 11.12
CA LEU A 449 -2.23 -9.19 9.84
C LEU A 449 -3.64 -9.44 9.25
N ALA A 450 -4.18 -10.65 9.42
CA ALA A 450 -5.49 -11.02 8.92
C ALA A 450 -6.62 -10.24 9.60
N SER A 451 -6.63 -10.21 10.94
CA SER A 451 -7.62 -9.44 11.71
C SER A 451 -7.55 -7.96 11.35
N ARG A 452 -6.33 -7.43 11.18
CA ARG A 452 -6.13 -6.03 10.78
C ARG A 452 -6.62 -5.73 9.37
N ASN A 453 -6.43 -6.65 8.41
CA ASN A 453 -6.96 -6.51 7.06
C ASN A 453 -8.49 -6.47 7.07
N LEU A 454 -9.14 -7.38 7.80
CA LEU A 454 -10.60 -7.44 7.92
C LEU A 454 -11.18 -6.17 8.58
N VAL A 455 -10.63 -5.77 9.73
CA VAL A 455 -11.05 -4.55 10.44
C VAL A 455 -10.81 -3.30 9.59
N ARG A 456 -9.70 -3.23 8.85
CA ARG A 456 -9.43 -2.12 7.94
C ARG A 456 -10.47 -2.07 6.83
N GLY A 457 -10.82 -3.20 6.20
CA GLY A 457 -11.88 -3.24 5.18
C GLY A 457 -13.21 -2.68 5.70
N ARG A 458 -13.58 -3.03 6.93
CA ARG A 458 -14.77 -2.47 7.60
C ARG A 458 -14.66 -0.96 7.82
N ARG A 459 -13.51 -0.45 8.29
CA ARG A 459 -13.27 0.99 8.52
C ARG A 459 -13.27 1.81 7.23
N LEU A 460 -12.75 1.24 6.14
CA LEU A 460 -12.80 1.84 4.81
C LEU A 460 -14.21 1.78 4.21
N GLY A 461 -15.14 1.08 4.86
CA GLY A 461 -16.49 0.89 4.37
C GLY A 461 -16.52 0.17 3.03
N LEU A 462 -15.74 -0.90 2.89
CA LEU A 462 -15.78 -1.76 1.71
C LEU A 462 -17.11 -2.53 1.64
N PRO A 463 -17.64 -2.76 0.43
CA PRO A 463 -18.77 -3.68 0.22
C PRO A 463 -18.37 -5.13 0.51
N SER A 464 -19.36 -6.03 0.53
CA SER A 464 -19.10 -7.48 0.55
C SER A 464 -18.63 -7.96 -0.82
N GLY A 465 -18.01 -9.13 -0.86
CA GLY A 465 -17.62 -9.73 -2.15
C GLY A 465 -18.80 -10.05 -3.05
N GLN A 466 -19.87 -10.62 -2.48
CA GLN A 466 -21.09 -10.92 -3.22
C GLN A 466 -21.78 -9.65 -3.76
N ALA A 467 -21.77 -8.54 -3.02
CA ALA A 467 -22.31 -7.28 -3.53
C ALA A 467 -21.50 -6.74 -4.72
N VAL A 468 -20.17 -6.87 -4.68
CA VAL A 468 -19.31 -6.51 -5.82
C VAL A 468 -19.56 -7.42 -7.02
N ALA A 469 -19.64 -8.74 -6.82
CA ALA A 469 -19.97 -9.69 -7.89
C ALA A 469 -21.29 -9.32 -8.58
N ARG A 470 -22.34 -9.04 -7.79
CA ARG A 470 -23.64 -8.58 -8.31
C ARG A 470 -23.53 -7.26 -9.06
N ALA A 471 -22.73 -6.32 -8.57
CA ALA A 471 -22.50 -5.04 -9.23
C ALA A 471 -21.75 -5.18 -10.56
N MET A 472 -20.93 -6.24 -10.70
CA MET A 472 -20.28 -6.61 -11.96
C MET A 472 -21.19 -7.39 -12.92
N GLY A 473 -22.43 -7.68 -12.52
CA GLY A 473 -23.37 -8.50 -13.30
C GLY A 473 -23.07 -10.00 -13.28
N LEU A 474 -22.32 -10.47 -12.27
CA LEU A 474 -21.99 -11.87 -12.06
C LEU A 474 -22.99 -12.52 -11.08
N ASP A 475 -23.18 -13.83 -11.21
CA ASP A 475 -23.82 -14.63 -10.18
C ASP A 475 -22.82 -14.82 -9.02
N PRO A 476 -23.09 -14.30 -7.81
CA PRO A 476 -22.15 -14.37 -6.70
C PRO A 476 -22.02 -15.80 -6.17
N LEU A 477 -20.79 -16.19 -5.79
CA LEU A 477 -20.57 -17.41 -5.02
C LEU A 477 -21.27 -17.29 -3.65
N SER A 478 -22.07 -18.29 -3.33
CA SER A 478 -22.80 -18.37 -2.07
C SER A 478 -21.87 -18.66 -0.89
N ASN A 479 -22.32 -18.33 0.32
CA ASN A 479 -21.60 -18.68 1.54
C ASN A 479 -21.37 -20.18 1.68
N ALA A 480 -22.30 -21.01 1.18
CA ALA A 480 -22.15 -22.46 1.15
C ALA A 480 -21.00 -22.92 0.23
N GLU A 481 -20.94 -22.38 -0.99
CA GLU A 481 -19.86 -22.67 -1.95
C GLU A 481 -18.50 -22.24 -1.41
N LEU A 482 -18.45 -21.12 -0.70
CA LEU A 482 -17.21 -20.57 -0.12
C LEU A 482 -16.87 -21.15 1.26
N GLY A 483 -17.66 -22.09 1.79
CA GLY A 483 -17.50 -22.64 3.15
C GLY A 483 -17.72 -21.63 4.28
N PHE A 484 -18.22 -20.43 3.99
CA PHE A 484 -18.44 -19.36 4.94
C PHE A 484 -19.65 -19.60 5.86
N ASP A 485 -20.62 -20.43 5.44
CA ASP A 485 -21.76 -20.81 6.30
C ASP A 485 -21.29 -21.46 7.62
N ALA A 486 -20.30 -22.35 7.55
CA ALA A 486 -19.75 -23.00 8.74
C ALA A 486 -19.10 -21.99 9.69
N VAL A 487 -18.41 -20.99 9.14
CA VAL A 487 -17.81 -19.89 9.90
C VAL A 487 -18.92 -19.05 10.55
N LEU A 488 -19.95 -18.65 9.81
CA LEU A 488 -21.05 -17.87 10.38
C LEU A 488 -21.74 -18.61 11.53
N ASP A 489 -21.99 -19.92 11.37
CA ASP A 489 -22.60 -20.76 12.40
C ASP A 489 -21.71 -20.85 13.66
N GLU A 490 -20.39 -21.03 13.49
CA GLU A 490 -19.43 -21.12 14.59
C GLU A 490 -19.39 -19.85 15.45
N TYR A 491 -19.42 -18.68 14.81
CA TYR A 491 -19.38 -17.37 15.49
C TYR A 491 -20.78 -16.78 15.76
N GLY A 492 -21.85 -17.56 15.56
CA GLY A 492 -23.23 -17.15 15.83
C GLY A 492 -23.69 -15.93 15.03
N GLN A 493 -23.15 -15.74 13.83
CA GLN A 493 -23.50 -14.65 12.93
C GLN A 493 -24.77 -15.01 12.12
N PRO A 494 -25.55 -14.01 11.65
CA PRO A 494 -26.67 -14.27 10.77
C PRO A 494 -26.22 -14.98 9.47
N SER A 495 -26.94 -16.04 9.06
CA SER A 495 -26.59 -16.86 7.89
C SER A 495 -26.60 -16.09 6.57
N ASP A 496 -27.34 -14.97 6.51
CA ASP A 496 -27.40 -14.06 5.36
C ASP A 496 -26.29 -13.00 5.35
N THR A 497 -25.35 -13.06 6.30
CA THR A 497 -24.17 -12.19 6.32
C THR A 497 -23.26 -12.54 5.15
N GLU A 498 -23.17 -11.63 4.18
CA GLU A 498 -22.24 -11.78 3.06
C GLU A 498 -20.78 -11.61 3.52
N MET A 499 -19.84 -12.14 2.75
CA MET A 499 -18.45 -12.25 3.19
C MET A 499 -17.66 -10.95 2.94
N PRO A 500 -16.73 -10.55 3.84
CA PRO A 500 -15.88 -9.38 3.62
C PRO A 500 -15.11 -9.50 2.29
N LEU A 501 -15.01 -8.41 1.52
CA LEU A 501 -14.45 -8.43 0.16
C LEU A 501 -13.05 -9.08 0.07
N TRP A 502 -12.14 -8.81 1.01
CA TRP A 502 -10.81 -9.44 1.01
C TRP A 502 -10.89 -10.95 1.20
N TYR A 503 -11.72 -11.43 2.12
CA TYR A 503 -11.93 -12.86 2.34
C TYR A 503 -12.60 -13.49 1.11
N TYR A 504 -13.58 -12.81 0.50
CA TYR A 504 -14.18 -13.26 -0.76
C TYR A 504 -13.19 -13.44 -1.89
N VAL A 505 -12.32 -12.47 -2.14
CA VAL A 505 -11.32 -12.60 -3.20
C VAL A 505 -10.39 -13.81 -2.99
N LEU A 506 -10.03 -14.12 -1.75
CA LEU A 506 -9.21 -15.30 -1.43
C LEU A 506 -9.99 -16.61 -1.60
N ALA A 507 -11.22 -16.68 -1.11
CA ALA A 507 -12.04 -17.87 -1.19
C ALA A 507 -12.48 -18.15 -2.64
N GLU A 508 -12.79 -17.10 -3.41
CA GLU A 508 -13.10 -17.17 -4.83
C GLU A 508 -11.92 -17.74 -5.63
N ALA A 509 -10.69 -17.30 -5.34
CA ALA A 509 -9.48 -17.85 -5.97
C ALA A 509 -9.30 -19.35 -5.66
N SER A 510 -9.49 -19.74 -4.40
CA SER A 510 -9.41 -21.15 -3.97
C SER A 510 -10.47 -22.01 -4.66
N GLU A 511 -11.71 -21.53 -4.76
CA GLU A 511 -12.83 -22.27 -5.34
C GLU A 511 -12.79 -22.34 -6.87
N GLN A 512 -12.60 -21.21 -7.56
CA GLN A 512 -12.68 -21.15 -9.03
C GLN A 512 -11.40 -21.58 -9.73
N ALA A 513 -10.25 -21.30 -9.11
CA ALA A 513 -8.93 -21.44 -9.75
C ALA A 513 -7.99 -22.36 -8.96
N ASN A 514 -8.47 -23.09 -7.95
CA ASN A 514 -7.64 -23.92 -7.06
C ASN A 514 -6.48 -23.12 -6.44
N GLY A 515 -6.68 -21.80 -6.25
CA GLY A 515 -5.70 -20.86 -5.72
C GLY A 515 -4.48 -20.59 -6.61
N GLU A 516 -4.48 -20.99 -7.88
CA GLU A 516 -3.36 -20.71 -8.81
C GLU A 516 -3.30 -19.23 -9.20
N HIS A 517 -4.46 -18.61 -9.42
CA HIS A 517 -4.63 -17.19 -9.70
C HIS A 517 -5.89 -16.65 -9.01
N LEU A 518 -6.10 -15.33 -9.06
CA LEU A 518 -7.31 -14.69 -8.57
C LEU A 518 -8.54 -15.18 -9.34
N GLY A 519 -9.66 -15.34 -8.63
CA GLY A 519 -10.95 -15.57 -9.28
C GLY A 519 -11.47 -14.33 -10.02
N VAL A 520 -12.68 -14.43 -10.58
CA VAL A 520 -13.20 -13.43 -11.52
C VAL A 520 -13.33 -12.02 -10.90
N VAL A 521 -13.88 -11.89 -9.69
CA VAL A 521 -14.04 -10.59 -9.02
C VAL A 521 -12.67 -10.01 -8.66
N GLY A 522 -11.80 -10.83 -8.06
CA GLY A 522 -10.44 -10.42 -7.71
C GLY A 522 -9.66 -9.91 -8.92
N SER A 523 -9.66 -10.71 -9.99
CA SER A 523 -8.99 -10.43 -11.26
C SER A 523 -9.52 -9.17 -11.90
N ARG A 524 -10.84 -8.98 -11.93
CA ARG A 524 -11.46 -7.79 -12.52
C ARG A 524 -11.04 -6.53 -11.79
N ILE A 525 -11.05 -6.52 -10.45
CA ILE A 525 -10.60 -5.35 -9.67
C ILE A 525 -9.13 -5.05 -9.96
N VAL A 526 -8.26 -6.07 -9.91
CA VAL A 526 -6.81 -5.88 -10.07
C VAL A 526 -6.45 -5.41 -11.48
N ALA A 527 -6.95 -6.10 -12.50
CA ALA A 527 -6.66 -5.78 -13.90
C ALA A 527 -7.22 -4.41 -14.30
N GLU A 528 -8.47 -4.06 -13.94
CA GLU A 528 -9.07 -2.76 -14.29
C GLU A 528 -8.23 -1.59 -13.79
N VAL A 529 -7.75 -1.69 -12.54
CA VAL A 529 -6.95 -0.64 -11.92
C VAL A 529 -5.56 -0.59 -12.55
N ILE A 530 -4.83 -1.71 -12.62
CA ILE A 530 -3.47 -1.70 -13.16
C ILE A 530 -3.45 -1.21 -14.61
N VAL A 531 -4.29 -1.80 -15.48
CA VAL A 531 -4.38 -1.40 -16.90
C VAL A 531 -4.74 0.09 -16.98
N GLY A 532 -5.72 0.54 -16.19
CA GLY A 532 -6.14 1.93 -16.22
C GLY A 532 -5.12 2.93 -15.69
N LEU A 533 -4.31 2.57 -14.69
CA LEU A 533 -3.20 3.41 -14.22
C LEU A 533 -2.15 3.58 -15.32
N ILE A 534 -1.83 2.52 -16.07
CA ILE A 534 -0.87 2.59 -17.17
C ILE A 534 -1.44 3.41 -18.33
N GLU A 535 -2.67 3.16 -18.75
CA GLU A 535 -3.31 3.88 -19.86
C GLU A 535 -3.54 5.38 -19.57
N SER A 536 -3.79 5.73 -18.30
CA SER A 536 -3.95 7.12 -17.87
C SER A 536 -2.62 7.87 -17.73
N ASP A 537 -1.48 7.17 -17.62
CA ASP A 537 -0.17 7.83 -17.52
C ASP A 537 0.28 8.39 -18.88
N PRO A 538 0.46 9.72 -19.02
CA PRO A 538 0.96 10.33 -20.26
C PRO A 538 2.38 9.92 -20.64
N ARG A 539 3.13 9.29 -19.74
CA ARG A 539 4.50 8.80 -19.98
C ARG A 539 4.57 7.29 -20.24
N SER A 540 3.44 6.58 -20.18
CA SER A 540 3.39 5.15 -20.47
C SER A 540 3.69 4.86 -21.94
N PHE A 541 4.28 3.70 -22.23
CA PHE A 541 4.42 3.22 -23.59
C PHE A 541 3.06 3.08 -24.30
N LEU A 542 2.00 2.64 -23.60
CA LEU A 542 0.64 2.58 -24.17
C LEU A 542 0.11 3.95 -24.60
N THR A 543 0.63 5.04 -24.02
CA THR A 543 0.24 6.40 -24.39
C THR A 543 1.16 7.02 -25.44
N VAL A 544 2.46 6.84 -25.28
CA VAL A 544 3.47 7.50 -26.14
C VAL A 544 3.69 6.72 -27.44
N GLN A 545 3.75 5.39 -27.37
CA GLN A 545 3.99 4.50 -28.51
C GLN A 545 3.27 3.16 -28.28
N PRO A 546 1.95 3.07 -28.54
CA PRO A 546 1.12 1.91 -28.17
C PRO A 546 1.55 0.59 -28.79
N THR A 547 2.29 0.63 -29.89
CA THR A 547 2.84 -0.55 -30.59
C THR A 547 4.30 -0.80 -30.24
N TRP A 548 4.80 -0.20 -29.15
CA TRP A 548 6.15 -0.45 -28.66
C TRP A 548 6.23 -1.85 -28.07
N THR A 549 7.32 -2.55 -28.36
CA THR A 549 7.70 -3.81 -27.74
C THR A 549 9.10 -3.68 -27.12
N PRO A 550 9.44 -4.52 -26.14
CA PRO A 550 10.74 -4.50 -25.48
C PRO A 550 11.90 -4.62 -26.46
N THR A 551 12.99 -3.91 -26.14
CA THR A 551 14.18 -3.87 -27.01
C THR A 551 15.47 -4.19 -26.28
N LEU A 552 15.42 -4.34 -24.95
CA LEU A 552 16.58 -4.76 -24.19
C LEU A 552 16.90 -6.23 -24.46
N PRO A 553 18.16 -6.66 -24.23
CA PRO A 553 18.53 -8.07 -24.38
C PRO A 553 17.65 -8.99 -23.53
N THR A 554 17.34 -10.15 -24.10
CA THR A 554 16.52 -11.21 -23.51
C THR A 554 17.34 -12.49 -23.28
N PRO A 555 18.27 -12.48 -22.31
CA PRO A 555 19.20 -13.59 -22.08
C PRO A 555 18.52 -14.88 -21.59
N CYS A 556 17.33 -14.79 -20.99
CA CYS A 556 16.61 -15.93 -20.40
C CYS A 556 15.49 -16.43 -21.31
N SER A 557 14.67 -15.54 -21.86
CA SER A 557 13.51 -15.88 -22.71
C SER A 557 13.87 -16.13 -24.19
N GLY A 558 15.03 -15.64 -24.66
CA GLY A 558 15.47 -15.77 -26.04
C GLY A 558 15.00 -14.64 -26.96
N ALA A 559 15.26 -14.73 -28.26
CA ALA A 559 14.98 -13.64 -29.20
C ALA A 559 13.47 -13.54 -29.54
N GLY A 560 12.83 -12.43 -29.19
CA GLY A 560 11.41 -12.15 -29.46
C GLY A 560 10.93 -10.87 -28.80
N ASP A 561 9.60 -10.64 -28.81
CA ASP A 561 8.94 -9.54 -28.07
C ASP A 561 8.69 -9.89 -26.58
N ASP A 562 9.17 -11.06 -26.12
CA ASP A 562 8.84 -11.66 -24.81
C ASP A 562 9.85 -11.29 -23.71
N PHE A 563 9.98 -10.01 -23.35
CA PHE A 563 10.84 -9.61 -22.22
C PHE A 563 10.19 -9.96 -20.88
N THR A 564 10.91 -10.72 -20.05
CA THR A 564 10.45 -11.25 -18.75
C THR A 564 11.21 -10.64 -17.57
N THR A 565 10.71 -10.86 -16.35
CA THR A 565 11.36 -10.43 -15.12
C THR A 565 12.71 -11.13 -14.96
N ALA A 566 12.84 -12.37 -15.45
CA ALA A 566 14.12 -13.06 -15.54
C ALA A 566 15.12 -12.31 -16.43
N ASP A 567 14.69 -11.80 -17.59
CA ASP A 567 15.57 -11.02 -18.48
C ASP A 567 16.00 -9.70 -17.83
N LEU A 568 15.08 -9.02 -17.13
CA LEU A 568 15.40 -7.81 -16.35
C LEU A 568 16.49 -8.11 -15.31
N LEU A 569 16.31 -9.15 -14.52
CA LEU A 569 17.23 -9.52 -13.44
C LEU A 569 18.60 -9.91 -14.01
N ALA A 570 18.65 -10.77 -15.04
CA ALA A 570 19.89 -11.17 -15.70
C ALA A 570 20.62 -9.96 -16.31
N PHE A 571 19.89 -9.06 -16.98
CA PHE A 571 20.46 -7.85 -17.56
C PHE A 571 20.98 -6.87 -16.49
N ALA A 572 20.27 -6.76 -15.36
CA ALA A 572 20.62 -5.86 -14.27
C ALA A 572 21.85 -6.34 -13.48
N VAL A 573 21.86 -7.60 -13.05
CA VAL A 573 22.89 -8.11 -12.13
C VAL A 573 23.95 -8.99 -12.79
N GLY A 574 23.82 -9.30 -14.09
CA GLY A 574 24.83 -10.02 -14.88
C GLY A 574 24.89 -11.51 -14.62
N GLU A 575 23.75 -12.13 -14.29
CA GLU A 575 23.58 -13.57 -14.04
C GLU A 575 23.24 -14.37 -15.31
#